data_AF-A0A8T6CB09-F1
#
_entry.id   AF-A0A8T6CB09-F1
#
_cell.length_a   1.000
_cell.length_b   1.000
_cell.length_c   1.000
_cell.angle_alpha   90.00
_cell.angle_beta   90.00
_cell.angle_gamma   90.00
#
_symmetry.space_group_name_H-M   'P 1'
#
loop_
_entity.id
_entity.type
_entity.pdbx_description
1 polymer ?
#
loop_
_entity_poly.entity_id
_entity_poly.type
_entity_poly.pdbx_seq_one_letter_code
_entity_poly.pdbx_strand_id
1 'polypeptide(L)'
;MLNFINHPLTGTPYGTALDLCVVVSILAWLTSVITREYSWADRLWSLCPPIYCLIVAADADFASPRLNLMAVLVTLWGLRLTYNYARKGGFSKGGEDYRWAAIHEKIGPVGFQALNLLFIAPGQMLIVWLFASPVHQAWLWRETPLSFLDGIAAAVFVVFFIGEWVADEQMWRFQQDKKRKIDAGEEVTRPFVTTGLFACCRHPNFFCEMGMWWVFYLFAVGASGVWFNWTGLGFVVLTLLFHGSTQLTESLTLAKYPAYRDYQATTPRLIPLPFLRREAGQPRRTTGRS
;
A
#
# COMPACT_ATOMS: atom_id res chain seq x y z
N MET A 1 12.45 -9.28 -30.17
CA MET A 1 11.56 -9.73 -29.08
C MET A 1 12.03 -9.07 -27.80
N LEU A 2 11.18 -8.29 -27.13
CA LEU A 2 11.48 -7.77 -25.81
C LEU A 2 11.35 -8.91 -24.79
N ASN A 3 12.41 -9.72 -24.63
CA ASN A 3 12.51 -10.64 -23.50
C ASN A 3 12.77 -9.78 -22.25
N PHE A 4 11.70 -9.28 -21.64
CA PHE A 4 11.78 -8.49 -20.42
C PHE A 4 12.19 -9.33 -19.21
N ILE A 5 11.93 -10.64 -19.26
CA ILE A 5 12.39 -11.65 -18.30
C ILE A 5 13.48 -12.45 -19.00
N ASN A 6 14.73 -12.05 -18.82
CA ASN A 6 15.88 -12.73 -19.43
C ASN A 6 16.39 -13.92 -18.62
N HIS A 7 15.71 -14.29 -17.53
CA HIS A 7 16.10 -15.40 -16.66
C HIS A 7 14.85 -16.16 -16.18
N PRO A 8 14.83 -17.51 -16.25
CA PRO A 8 13.75 -18.28 -15.66
C PRO A 8 13.68 -18.06 -14.15
N LEU A 9 12.47 -17.87 -13.63
CA LEU A 9 12.21 -17.75 -12.18
C LEU A 9 12.28 -19.11 -11.48
N THR A 10 11.97 -20.18 -12.20
CA THR A 10 12.03 -21.55 -11.71
C THR A 10 13.44 -21.90 -11.24
N GLY A 11 13.56 -22.45 -10.03
CA GLY A 11 14.85 -22.82 -9.44
C GLY A 11 15.64 -21.66 -8.84
N THR A 12 15.06 -20.44 -8.79
CA THR A 12 15.64 -19.30 -8.07
C THR A 12 14.94 -19.12 -6.72
N PRO A 13 15.57 -18.48 -5.72
CA PRO A 13 14.90 -18.21 -4.43
C PRO A 13 13.64 -17.35 -4.59
N TYR A 14 13.60 -16.50 -5.62
CA TYR A 14 12.41 -15.71 -5.92
C TYR A 14 11.29 -16.53 -6.59
N GLY A 15 11.65 -17.62 -7.28
CA GLY A 15 10.71 -18.65 -7.71
C GLY A 15 10.09 -19.37 -6.50
N THR A 16 10.88 -19.69 -5.48
CA THR A 16 10.33 -20.23 -4.21
C THR A 16 9.35 -19.25 -3.55
N ALA A 17 9.60 -17.95 -3.61
CA ALA A 17 8.65 -16.93 -3.16
C ALA A 17 7.35 -16.92 -3.98
N LEU A 18 7.39 -17.27 -5.28
CA LEU A 18 6.21 -17.44 -6.12
C LEU A 18 5.40 -18.68 -5.72
N ASP A 19 6.06 -19.81 -5.43
CA ASP A 19 5.39 -21.02 -4.93
C ASP A 19 4.67 -20.70 -3.61
N LEU A 20 5.34 -19.98 -2.71
CA LEU A 20 4.73 -19.50 -1.47
C LEU A 20 3.54 -18.56 -1.77
N CYS A 21 3.67 -17.63 -2.71
CA CYS A 21 2.58 -16.76 -3.17
C CYS A 21 1.33 -17.57 -3.60
N VAL A 22 1.52 -18.65 -4.36
CA VAL A 22 0.42 -19.54 -4.78
C VAL A 22 -0.22 -20.22 -3.57
N VAL A 23 0.58 -20.78 -2.68
CA VAL A 23 0.07 -21.46 -1.46
C VAL A 23 -0.72 -20.49 -0.59
N VAL A 24 -0.19 -19.30 -0.29
CA VAL A 24 -0.90 -18.31 0.54
C VAL A 24 -2.15 -17.77 -0.14
N SER A 25 -2.17 -17.69 -1.49
CA SER A 25 -3.38 -17.31 -2.24
C SER A 25 -4.49 -18.33 -2.06
N ILE A 26 -4.16 -19.62 -2.18
CA ILE A 26 -5.12 -20.72 -1.98
C ILE A 26 -5.62 -20.71 -0.54
N LEU A 27 -4.73 -20.56 0.44
CA LEU A 27 -5.10 -20.49 1.85
C LEU A 27 -5.98 -19.28 2.15
N ALA A 28 -5.64 -18.10 1.64
CA ALA A 28 -6.46 -16.88 1.78
C ALA A 28 -7.85 -17.07 1.18
N TRP A 29 -7.94 -17.67 0.00
CA TRP A 29 -9.24 -17.96 -0.62
C TRP A 29 -10.04 -18.98 0.19
N LEU A 30 -9.46 -20.12 0.55
CA LEU A 30 -10.15 -21.16 1.34
C LEU A 30 -10.65 -20.61 2.67
N THR A 31 -9.78 -19.91 3.41
CA THR A 31 -10.15 -19.29 4.69
C THR A 31 -11.23 -18.23 4.51
N SER A 32 -11.19 -17.45 3.43
CA SER A 32 -12.23 -16.45 3.16
C SER A 32 -13.61 -17.07 2.94
N VAL A 33 -13.69 -18.19 2.23
CA VAL A 33 -14.96 -18.89 1.98
C VAL A 33 -15.48 -19.57 3.26
N ILE A 34 -14.59 -20.20 4.04
CA ILE A 34 -14.96 -20.89 5.29
C ILE A 34 -15.45 -19.90 6.34
N THR A 35 -14.72 -18.79 6.51
CA THR A 35 -15.01 -17.81 7.57
C THR A 35 -15.99 -16.72 7.15
N ARG A 36 -16.28 -16.61 5.85
CA ARG A 36 -17.04 -15.52 5.22
C ARG A 36 -16.45 -14.14 5.57
N GLU A 37 -15.13 -14.05 5.52
CA GLU A 37 -14.37 -12.84 5.78
C GLU A 37 -13.28 -12.73 4.71
N TYR A 38 -13.22 -11.63 3.96
CA TYR A 38 -12.43 -11.54 2.74
C TYR A 38 -11.10 -10.79 2.91
N SER A 39 -10.82 -10.31 4.13
CA SER A 39 -9.58 -9.59 4.46
C SER A 39 -8.42 -10.50 4.88
N TRP A 40 -8.50 -11.81 4.62
CA TRP A 40 -7.35 -12.71 4.80
C TRP A 40 -6.16 -12.28 3.94
N ALA A 41 -6.42 -11.80 2.72
CA ALA A 41 -5.39 -11.22 1.87
C ALA A 41 -4.78 -9.94 2.48
N ASP A 42 -5.61 -9.08 3.09
CA ASP A 42 -5.16 -7.86 3.75
C ASP A 42 -4.23 -8.16 4.94
N ARG A 43 -4.51 -9.24 5.70
CA ARG A 43 -3.62 -9.73 6.79
C ARG A 43 -2.25 -10.14 6.26
N LEU A 44 -2.22 -10.88 5.16
CA LEU A 44 -1.00 -11.42 4.54
C LEU A 44 -0.16 -10.35 3.83
N TRP A 45 -0.79 -9.24 3.41
CA TRP A 45 -0.15 -8.15 2.67
C TRP A 45 1.13 -7.64 3.34
N SER A 46 1.11 -7.50 4.67
CA SER A 46 2.25 -7.01 5.46
C SER A 46 3.30 -8.07 5.79
N LEU A 47 2.97 -9.36 5.65
CA LEU A 47 3.81 -10.47 6.09
C LEU A 47 4.61 -11.08 4.95
N CYS A 48 4.01 -11.16 3.76
CA CYS A 48 4.61 -11.83 2.61
C CYS A 48 5.88 -11.12 2.06
N PRO A 49 5.93 -9.80 1.84
CA PRO A 49 7.13 -9.15 1.29
C PRO A 49 8.39 -9.31 2.14
N PRO A 50 8.34 -9.16 3.48
CA PRO A 50 9.48 -9.48 4.35
C PRO A 50 9.98 -10.91 4.14
N ILE A 51 9.06 -11.88 4.10
CA ILE A 51 9.38 -13.30 3.91
C ILE A 51 10.06 -13.51 2.55
N TYR A 52 9.55 -12.91 1.47
CA TYR A 52 10.15 -13.02 0.14
C TYR A 52 11.57 -12.46 0.10
N CYS A 53 11.80 -11.30 0.72
CA CYS A 53 13.14 -10.70 0.77
C CYS A 53 14.09 -11.53 1.65
N LEU A 54 13.60 -12.13 2.74
CA LEU A 54 14.38 -13.00 3.61
C LEU A 54 14.75 -14.32 2.93
N ILE A 55 13.86 -14.94 2.15
CA ILE A 55 14.16 -16.13 1.34
C ILE A 55 15.34 -15.83 0.41
N VAL A 56 15.30 -14.68 -0.29
CA VAL A 56 16.34 -14.29 -1.24
C VAL A 56 17.65 -13.91 -0.56
N ALA A 57 17.61 -13.25 0.60
CA ALA A 57 18.81 -12.92 1.37
C ALA A 57 19.46 -14.17 1.97
N ALA A 58 18.65 -15.11 2.48
CA ALA A 58 19.11 -16.37 3.06
C ALA A 58 19.74 -17.30 2.02
N ASP A 59 19.20 -17.36 0.80
CA ASP A 59 19.80 -18.10 -0.31
C ASP A 59 21.21 -17.60 -0.67
N ALA A 60 21.48 -16.31 -0.45
CA ALA A 60 22.81 -15.73 -0.61
C ALA A 60 23.64 -15.78 0.68
N ASP A 61 23.30 -16.64 1.65
CA ASP A 61 23.94 -16.78 2.97
C ASP A 61 24.07 -15.45 3.75
N PHE A 62 23.19 -14.48 3.47
CA PHE A 62 23.30 -13.09 3.93
C PHE A 62 24.66 -12.44 3.60
N ALA A 63 25.37 -12.92 2.58
CA ALA A 63 26.67 -12.39 2.18
C ALA A 63 26.54 -11.04 1.43
N SER A 64 25.41 -10.79 0.77
CA SER A 64 25.19 -9.56 -0.01
C SER A 64 24.63 -8.43 0.87
N PRO A 65 25.36 -7.32 1.08
CA PRO A 65 24.89 -6.19 1.87
C PRO A 65 23.62 -5.54 1.30
N ARG A 66 23.45 -5.56 -0.03
CA ARG A 66 22.25 -5.02 -0.70
C ARG A 66 21.01 -5.83 -0.35
N LEU A 67 21.07 -7.16 -0.46
CA LEU A 67 19.94 -8.04 -0.15
C LEU A 67 19.54 -7.91 1.32
N ASN A 68 20.51 -7.84 2.21
CA ASN A 68 20.27 -7.66 3.65
C ASN A 68 19.60 -6.31 3.94
N LEU A 69 20.08 -5.22 3.32
CA LEU A 69 19.49 -3.89 3.48
C LEU A 69 18.03 -3.88 2.98
N MET A 70 17.77 -4.45 1.81
CA MET A 70 16.41 -4.57 1.27
C MET A 70 15.50 -5.37 2.20
N ALA A 71 15.97 -6.51 2.71
CA ALA A 71 15.23 -7.34 3.66
C ALA A 71 14.92 -6.59 4.97
N VAL A 72 15.88 -5.83 5.51
CA VAL A 72 15.67 -4.99 6.71
C VAL A 72 14.62 -3.92 6.46
N LEU A 73 14.73 -3.14 5.37
CA LEU A 73 13.78 -2.07 5.05
C LEU A 73 12.35 -2.60 4.89
N VAL A 74 12.19 -3.71 4.16
CA VAL A 74 10.88 -4.34 3.95
C VAL A 74 10.37 -4.98 5.24
N THR A 75 11.23 -5.54 6.08
CA THR A 75 10.82 -6.06 7.41
C THR A 75 10.31 -4.94 8.31
N LEU A 76 11.01 -3.79 8.37
CA LEU A 76 10.55 -2.63 9.12
C LEU A 76 9.20 -2.13 8.59
N TRP A 77 9.04 -2.05 7.27
CA TRP A 77 7.77 -1.73 6.62
C TRP A 77 6.65 -2.71 7.02
N GLY A 78 6.92 -4.01 6.96
CA GLY A 78 5.97 -5.06 7.30
C GLY A 78 5.54 -4.99 8.76
N LEU A 79 6.50 -4.89 9.69
CA LEU A 79 6.23 -4.74 11.12
C LEU A 79 5.34 -3.53 11.42
N ARG A 80 5.64 -2.37 10.81
CA ARG A 80 4.81 -1.17 10.93
C ARG A 80 3.40 -1.42 10.41
N LEU A 81 3.26 -1.97 9.20
CA LEU A 81 1.96 -2.18 8.58
C LEU A 81 1.13 -3.19 9.39
N THR A 82 1.74 -4.29 9.83
CA THR A 82 1.11 -5.27 10.72
C THR A 82 0.65 -4.62 12.02
N TYR A 83 1.49 -3.81 12.67
CA TYR A 83 1.13 -3.06 13.87
C TYR A 83 -0.06 -2.11 13.63
N ASN A 84 0.00 -1.33 12.54
CA ASN A 84 -1.06 -0.38 12.20
C ASN A 84 -2.39 -1.06 11.87
N TYR A 85 -2.35 -2.22 11.22
CA TYR A 85 -3.54 -3.02 10.92
C TYR A 85 -4.09 -3.70 12.18
N ALA A 86 -3.21 -4.24 13.04
CA ALA A 86 -3.59 -4.88 14.30
C ALA A 86 -4.29 -3.92 15.27
N ARG A 87 -3.74 -2.72 15.48
CA ARG A 87 -4.38 -1.72 16.37
C ARG A 87 -5.75 -1.28 15.85
N LYS A 88 -5.99 -1.34 14.54
CA LYS A 88 -7.30 -1.06 13.91
C LYS A 88 -8.28 -2.23 13.97
N GLY A 89 -7.88 -3.37 14.54
CA GLY A 89 -8.73 -4.56 14.70
C GLY A 89 -8.70 -5.53 13.52
N GLY A 90 -7.80 -5.37 12.55
CA GLY A 90 -7.78 -6.21 11.33
C GLY A 90 -7.50 -7.71 11.55
N PHE A 91 -6.92 -8.06 12.70
CA PHE A 91 -6.75 -9.45 13.15
C PHE A 91 -7.86 -9.93 14.11
N SER A 92 -8.78 -9.04 14.50
CA SER A 92 -9.93 -9.41 15.33
C SER A 92 -11.03 -10.03 14.48
N LYS A 93 -11.85 -10.90 15.09
CA LYS A 93 -13.03 -11.46 14.43
C LYS A 93 -13.98 -10.33 13.98
N GLY A 94 -14.34 -10.32 12.71
CA GLY A 94 -15.17 -9.25 12.12
C GLY A 94 -14.41 -7.97 11.78
N GLY A 95 -13.08 -7.94 11.89
CA GLY A 95 -12.22 -6.84 11.45
C GLY A 95 -12.06 -6.74 9.92
N GLU A 96 -13.14 -7.03 9.19
CA GLU A 96 -13.17 -6.98 7.72
C GLU A 96 -13.03 -5.54 7.22
N ASP A 97 -12.34 -5.37 6.09
CA ASP A 97 -12.33 -4.08 5.42
C ASP A 97 -13.74 -3.72 4.93
N TYR A 98 -14.26 -2.60 5.43
CA TYR A 98 -15.61 -2.11 5.13
C TYR A 98 -15.88 -1.93 3.62
N ARG A 99 -14.85 -1.80 2.79
CA ARG A 99 -14.96 -1.70 1.33
C ARG A 99 -15.51 -3.00 0.74
N TRP A 100 -15.23 -4.16 1.33
CA TRP A 100 -15.74 -5.44 0.87
C TRP A 100 -17.25 -5.53 0.98
N ALA A 101 -17.84 -5.09 2.09
CA ALA A 101 -19.29 -5.01 2.24
C ALA A 101 -19.94 -4.09 1.18
N ALA A 102 -19.34 -2.91 0.93
CA ALA A 102 -19.86 -1.97 -0.06
C ALA A 102 -19.74 -2.48 -1.51
N ILE A 103 -18.72 -3.29 -1.82
CA ILE A 103 -18.58 -3.93 -3.14
C ILE A 103 -19.57 -5.09 -3.25
N HIS A 104 -19.71 -5.91 -2.21
CA HIS A 104 -20.63 -7.03 -2.16
C HIS A 104 -22.08 -6.59 -2.43
N GLU A 105 -22.51 -5.47 -1.84
CA GLU A 105 -23.83 -4.88 -2.09
C GLU A 105 -24.03 -4.49 -3.58
N LYS A 106 -23.00 -4.02 -4.27
CA LYS A 106 -23.08 -3.54 -5.65
C LYS A 106 -23.09 -4.66 -6.70
N ILE A 107 -22.28 -5.71 -6.51
CA ILE A 107 -22.06 -6.74 -7.54
C ILE A 107 -22.76 -8.07 -7.21
N GLY A 108 -23.39 -8.17 -6.04
CA GLY A 108 -24.09 -9.35 -5.58
C GLY A 108 -23.16 -10.53 -5.24
N PRO A 109 -23.71 -11.63 -4.70
CA PRO A 109 -22.93 -12.72 -4.14
C PRO A 109 -22.09 -13.47 -5.18
N VAL A 110 -22.63 -13.72 -6.37
CA VAL A 110 -21.91 -14.44 -7.44
C VAL A 110 -20.75 -13.61 -7.98
N GLY A 111 -21.01 -12.33 -8.28
CA GLY A 111 -19.96 -11.40 -8.73
C GLY A 111 -18.88 -11.21 -7.68
N PHE A 112 -19.27 -11.18 -6.39
CA PHE A 112 -18.32 -11.05 -5.29
C PHE A 112 -17.46 -12.30 -5.09
N GLN A 113 -18.01 -13.51 -5.23
CA GLN A 113 -17.18 -14.72 -5.20
C GLN A 113 -16.21 -14.80 -6.38
N ALA A 114 -16.63 -14.35 -7.57
CA ALA A 114 -15.72 -14.24 -8.71
C ALA A 114 -14.60 -13.22 -8.43
N LEU A 115 -14.93 -12.04 -7.89
CA LEU A 115 -13.94 -11.05 -7.46
C LEU A 115 -12.99 -11.62 -6.40
N ASN A 116 -13.51 -12.39 -5.45
CA ASN A 116 -12.71 -13.02 -4.41
C ASN A 116 -11.71 -14.03 -4.99
N LEU A 117 -12.22 -14.94 -5.83
CA LEU A 117 -11.43 -15.99 -6.47
C LEU A 117 -10.40 -15.45 -7.47
N LEU A 118 -10.68 -14.34 -8.16
CA LEU A 118 -9.81 -13.83 -9.23
C LEU A 118 -8.89 -12.69 -8.76
N PHE A 119 -9.31 -11.92 -7.76
CA PHE A 119 -8.62 -10.69 -7.38
C PHE A 119 -8.31 -10.58 -5.88
N ILE A 120 -9.30 -10.70 -4.98
CA ILE A 120 -9.06 -10.44 -3.55
C ILE A 120 -8.03 -11.43 -3.00
N ALA A 121 -8.16 -12.72 -3.29
CA ALA A 121 -7.19 -13.69 -2.81
C ALA A 121 -5.93 -13.75 -3.72
N PRO A 122 -5.97 -14.28 -4.96
CA PRO A 122 -4.74 -14.44 -5.75
C PRO A 122 -4.22 -13.14 -6.36
N GLY A 123 -5.10 -12.23 -6.79
CA GLY A 123 -4.67 -10.97 -7.40
C GLY A 123 -3.88 -10.09 -6.42
N GLN A 124 -4.36 -9.94 -5.19
CA GLN A 124 -3.65 -9.21 -4.14
C GLN A 124 -2.29 -9.85 -3.84
N MET A 125 -2.23 -11.18 -3.66
CA MET A 125 -0.96 -11.87 -3.39
C MET A 125 0.02 -11.77 -4.57
N LEU A 126 -0.47 -11.79 -5.81
CA LEU A 126 0.36 -11.57 -6.99
C LEU A 126 0.92 -10.14 -7.04
N ILE A 127 0.14 -9.13 -6.64
CA ILE A 127 0.65 -7.75 -6.54
C ILE A 127 1.75 -7.65 -5.48
N VAL A 128 1.55 -8.30 -4.33
CA VAL A 128 2.52 -8.40 -3.22
C VAL A 128 3.82 -9.03 -3.67
N TRP A 129 3.74 -10.13 -4.42
CA TRP A 129 4.91 -10.70 -5.08
C TRP A 129 5.48 -9.70 -6.09
N LEU A 130 4.71 -9.13 -7.02
CA LEU A 130 5.23 -8.23 -8.05
C LEU A 130 6.01 -7.02 -7.50
N PHE A 131 5.53 -6.33 -6.46
CA PHE A 131 6.28 -5.16 -5.93
C PHE A 131 7.53 -5.55 -5.13
N ALA A 132 7.63 -6.79 -4.64
CA ALA A 132 8.84 -7.30 -3.99
C ALA A 132 9.90 -7.75 -5.01
N SER A 133 9.54 -7.90 -6.29
CA SER A 133 10.43 -8.41 -7.34
C SER A 133 11.76 -7.69 -7.56
N PRO A 134 11.96 -6.40 -7.20
CA PRO A 134 13.28 -5.78 -7.27
C PRO A 134 14.37 -6.57 -6.52
N VAL A 135 14.01 -7.32 -5.48
CA VAL A 135 14.96 -8.17 -4.74
C VAL A 135 15.53 -9.31 -5.61
N HIS A 136 14.76 -9.80 -6.60
CA HIS A 136 15.24 -10.80 -7.55
C HIS A 136 16.32 -10.24 -8.47
N GLN A 137 16.09 -9.04 -9.01
CA GLN A 137 17.10 -8.37 -9.84
C GLN A 137 18.35 -8.07 -9.02
N ALA A 138 18.21 -7.65 -7.76
CA ALA A 138 19.34 -7.48 -6.86
C ALA A 138 20.11 -8.79 -6.62
N TRP A 139 19.41 -9.93 -6.56
CA TRP A 139 20.02 -11.25 -6.35
C TRP A 139 20.79 -11.76 -7.57
N LEU A 140 20.32 -11.48 -8.79
CA LEU A 140 21.06 -11.79 -10.02
C LEU A 140 22.42 -11.07 -10.08
N TRP A 141 22.53 -9.92 -9.42
CA TRP A 141 23.72 -9.07 -9.35
C TRP A 141 24.23 -8.94 -7.91
N ARG A 142 24.08 -9.99 -7.10
CA ARG A 142 24.38 -9.96 -5.66
C ARG A 142 25.84 -9.71 -5.30
N GLU A 143 26.75 -10.04 -6.23
CA GLU A 143 28.20 -9.81 -6.11
C GLU A 143 28.57 -8.34 -6.36
N THR A 144 27.69 -7.56 -7.02
CA THR A 144 27.92 -6.14 -7.23
C THR A 144 27.82 -5.40 -5.89
N PRO A 145 28.86 -4.66 -5.45
CA PRO A 145 28.84 -3.89 -4.21
C PRO A 145 27.70 -2.88 -4.16
N LEU A 146 27.39 -2.40 -2.94
CA LEU A 146 26.46 -1.28 -2.76
C LEU A 146 26.94 -0.06 -3.55
N SER A 147 26.01 0.53 -4.29
CA SER A 147 26.20 1.73 -5.09
C SER A 147 25.74 2.97 -4.32
N PHE A 148 26.16 4.15 -4.78
CA PHE A 148 25.65 5.42 -4.26
C PHE A 148 24.13 5.54 -4.42
N LEU A 149 23.56 4.97 -5.49
CA LEU A 149 22.11 4.95 -5.72
C LEU A 149 21.38 4.13 -4.65
N ASP A 150 21.96 3.01 -4.18
CA ASP A 150 21.38 2.22 -3.10
C ASP A 150 21.28 3.04 -1.79
N GLY A 151 22.28 3.87 -1.51
CA GLY A 151 22.28 4.80 -0.37
C GLY A 151 21.17 5.86 -0.45
N ILE A 152 20.98 6.46 -1.63
CA ILE A 152 19.87 7.40 -1.88
C ILE A 152 18.52 6.69 -1.72
N ALA A 153 18.38 5.51 -2.32
CA ALA A 153 17.14 4.73 -2.27
C ALA A 153 16.75 4.39 -0.82
N ALA A 154 17.70 3.93 -0.01
CA ALA A 154 17.49 3.67 1.41
C ALA A 154 17.07 4.93 2.18
N ALA A 155 17.77 6.05 1.99
CA ALA A 155 17.45 7.30 2.68
C ALA A 155 16.04 7.80 2.34
N VAL A 156 15.67 7.80 1.06
CA VAL A 156 14.34 8.23 0.61
C VAL A 156 13.26 7.24 1.06
N PHE A 157 13.54 5.93 1.07
CA PHE A 157 12.63 4.92 1.62
C PHE A 157 12.32 5.22 3.09
N VAL A 158 13.34 5.54 3.90
CA VAL A 158 13.15 5.88 5.32
C VAL A 158 12.33 7.17 5.49
N VAL A 159 12.52 8.18 4.64
CA VAL A 159 11.69 9.40 4.67
C VAL A 159 10.22 9.07 4.41
N PHE A 160 9.92 8.25 3.39
CA PHE A 160 8.55 7.81 3.14
C PHE A 160 8.01 6.94 4.27
N PHE A 161 8.80 6.02 4.81
CA PHE A 161 8.43 5.18 5.95
C PHE A 161 8.00 6.03 7.17
N ILE A 162 8.80 7.05 7.52
CA ILE A 162 8.47 7.98 8.60
C ILE A 162 7.21 8.78 8.26
N GLY A 163 7.10 9.29 7.03
CA GLY A 163 5.93 10.02 6.56
C GLY A 163 4.64 9.21 6.67
N GLU A 164 4.68 7.93 6.29
CA GLU A 164 3.54 7.03 6.42
C GLU A 164 3.20 6.75 7.88
N TRP A 165 4.21 6.47 8.72
CA TRP A 165 4.01 6.28 10.16
C TRP A 165 3.29 7.48 10.78
N VAL A 166 3.74 8.70 10.47
CA VAL A 166 3.13 9.95 10.97
C VAL A 166 1.70 10.10 10.46
N ALA A 167 1.44 9.83 9.18
CA ALA A 167 0.10 9.90 8.60
C ALA A 167 -0.86 8.90 9.27
N ASP A 168 -0.41 7.66 9.46
CA ASP A 168 -1.17 6.63 10.14
C ASP A 168 -1.48 7.00 11.60
N GLU A 169 -0.52 7.58 12.32
CA GLU A 169 -0.70 8.02 13.70
C GLU A 169 -1.68 9.20 13.81
N GLN A 170 -1.61 10.17 12.89
CA GLN A 170 -2.57 11.27 12.81
C GLN A 170 -4.00 10.76 12.59
N MET A 171 -4.17 9.82 11.65
CA MET A 171 -5.47 9.19 11.39
C MET A 171 -5.95 8.39 12.61
N TRP A 172 -5.08 7.60 13.23
CA TRP A 172 -5.41 6.81 14.40
C TRP A 172 -5.92 7.67 15.56
N ARG A 173 -5.16 8.71 15.93
CA ARG A 173 -5.55 9.65 16.99
C ARG A 173 -6.88 10.32 16.70
N PHE A 174 -7.09 10.75 15.46
CA PHE A 174 -8.35 11.34 15.04
C PHE A 174 -9.54 10.37 15.22
N GLN A 175 -9.40 9.11 14.78
CA GLN A 175 -10.48 8.13 14.91
C GLN A 175 -10.76 7.75 16.37
N GLN A 176 -9.73 7.66 17.21
CA GLN A 176 -9.88 7.41 18.65
C GLN A 176 -10.59 8.58 19.36
N ASP A 177 -10.20 9.83 19.07
CA ASP A 177 -10.87 11.02 19.59
C ASP A 177 -12.33 11.10 19.15
N LYS A 178 -12.58 10.84 17.86
CA LYS A 178 -13.93 10.80 17.29
C LYS A 178 -14.79 9.74 17.96
N LYS A 179 -14.27 8.53 18.17
CA LYS A 179 -14.98 7.46 18.87
C LYS A 179 -15.32 7.87 20.30
N ARG A 180 -14.34 8.40 21.05
CA ARG A 180 -14.54 8.89 22.43
C ARG A 180 -15.68 9.90 22.51
N LYS A 181 -15.70 10.88 21.60
CA LYS A 181 -16.74 11.92 21.55
C LYS A 181 -18.12 11.33 21.29
N ILE A 182 -18.22 10.41 20.33
CA ILE A 182 -19.49 9.71 20.03
C ILE A 182 -19.97 8.95 21.26
N ASP A 183 -19.09 8.20 21.92
CA ASP A 183 -19.43 7.40 23.11
C ASP A 183 -19.86 8.29 24.30
N ALA A 184 -19.34 9.53 24.38
CA ALA A 184 -19.71 10.53 25.38
C ALA A 184 -20.93 11.39 25.00
N GLY A 185 -21.50 11.21 23.81
CA GLY A 185 -22.58 12.07 23.28
C GLY A 185 -22.14 13.49 22.92
N GLU A 186 -20.84 13.73 22.79
CA GLU A 186 -20.26 15.01 22.37
C GLU A 186 -20.41 15.22 20.86
N GLU A 187 -20.57 16.48 20.45
CA GLU A 187 -20.66 16.83 19.03
C GLU A 187 -19.33 16.60 18.30
N VAL A 188 -19.39 15.86 17.19
CA VAL A 188 -18.25 15.66 16.28
C VAL A 188 -18.25 16.74 15.21
N THR A 189 -17.54 17.84 15.47
CA THR A 189 -17.48 19.01 14.58
C THR A 189 -16.90 18.73 13.20
N ARG A 190 -15.94 17.80 13.08
CA ARG A 190 -15.38 17.35 11.78
C ARG A 190 -15.36 15.83 11.70
N PRO A 191 -15.99 15.22 10.68
CA PRO A 191 -16.09 13.76 10.61
C PRO A 191 -14.86 13.07 9.98
N PHE A 192 -13.89 13.82 9.46
CA PHE A 192 -12.64 13.33 8.86
C PHE A 192 -11.46 14.27 9.17
N VAL A 193 -10.24 13.72 9.12
CA VAL A 193 -9.00 14.46 9.38
C VAL A 193 -8.64 15.37 8.21
N THR A 194 -8.29 16.63 8.52
CA THR A 194 -7.89 17.67 7.54
C THR A 194 -6.68 18.48 8.00
N THR A 195 -5.99 18.02 9.04
CA THR A 195 -4.85 18.70 9.67
C THR A 195 -3.57 17.86 9.55
N GLY A 196 -2.41 18.43 9.85
CA GLY A 196 -1.13 17.73 9.72
C GLY A 196 -0.82 17.40 8.25
N LEU A 197 -0.39 16.17 7.98
CA LEU A 197 -0.08 15.73 6.61
C LEU A 197 -1.33 15.70 5.71
N PHE A 198 -2.51 15.49 6.31
CA PHE A 198 -3.78 15.55 5.61
C PHE A 198 -4.13 16.97 5.12
N ALA A 199 -3.49 18.02 5.65
CA ALA A 199 -3.64 19.34 5.07
C ALA A 199 -2.85 19.52 3.76
N CYS A 200 -1.84 18.67 3.50
CA CYS A 200 -0.98 18.77 2.32
C CYS A 200 -1.49 17.92 1.14
N CYS A 201 -2.03 16.74 1.43
CA CYS A 201 -2.78 15.91 0.49
C CYS A 201 -3.77 15.00 1.24
N ARG A 202 -4.78 14.48 0.55
CA ARG A 202 -5.87 13.70 1.19
C ARG A 202 -5.46 12.29 1.59
N HIS A 203 -4.46 11.71 0.92
CA HIS A 203 -3.97 10.34 1.16
C HIS A 203 -2.44 10.31 1.34
N PRO A 204 -1.89 10.97 2.38
CA PRO A 204 -0.44 11.06 2.59
C PRO A 204 0.20 9.70 2.87
N ASN A 205 -0.52 8.79 3.56
CA ASN A 205 -0.08 7.42 3.79
C ASN A 205 0.07 6.65 2.46
N PHE A 206 -0.88 6.77 1.53
CA PHE A 206 -0.79 6.09 0.23
C PHE A 206 0.31 6.68 -0.64
N PHE A 207 0.53 8.00 -0.59
CA PHE A 207 1.66 8.63 -1.27
C PHE A 207 2.99 8.06 -0.79
N CYS A 208 3.15 7.93 0.53
CA CYS A 208 4.37 7.36 1.12
C CYS A 208 4.54 5.88 0.80
N GLU A 209 3.47 5.08 0.89
CA GLU A 209 3.46 3.66 0.52
C GLU A 209 3.91 3.46 -0.93
N MET A 210 3.30 4.17 -1.88
CA MET A 210 3.75 4.12 -3.28
C MET A 210 5.21 4.59 -3.42
N GLY A 211 5.58 5.69 -2.76
CA GLY A 211 6.93 6.24 -2.79
C GLY A 211 7.99 5.23 -2.35
N MET A 212 7.75 4.47 -1.27
CA MET A 212 8.63 3.41 -0.79
C MET A 212 8.88 2.35 -1.86
N TRP A 213 7.84 1.87 -2.54
CA TRP A 213 7.99 0.82 -3.56
C TRP A 213 8.61 1.34 -4.87
N TRP A 214 8.37 2.61 -5.23
CA TRP A 214 9.10 3.27 -6.31
C TRP A 214 10.60 3.35 -6.04
N VAL A 215 11.00 3.71 -4.81
CA VAL A 215 12.44 3.75 -4.47
C VAL A 215 13.02 2.38 -4.18
N PHE A 216 12.21 1.40 -3.76
CA PHE A 216 12.62 0.01 -3.61
C PHE A 216 13.09 -0.58 -4.95
N TYR A 217 12.45 -0.19 -6.05
CA TYR A 217 12.90 -0.53 -7.41
C TYR A 217 14.30 0.00 -7.73
N LEU A 218 14.73 1.12 -7.14
CA LEU A 218 16.06 1.69 -7.41
C LEU A 218 17.20 0.78 -6.92
N PHE A 219 16.97 -0.13 -5.98
CA PHE A 219 17.96 -1.15 -5.61
C PHE A 219 18.23 -2.14 -6.76
N ALA A 220 17.20 -2.50 -7.54
CA ALA A 220 17.36 -3.33 -8.73
C ALA A 220 18.18 -2.60 -9.81
N VAL A 221 17.95 -1.29 -9.96
CA VAL A 221 18.74 -0.43 -10.88
C VAL A 221 20.17 -0.27 -10.37
N GLY A 222 20.37 -0.03 -9.08
CA GLY A 222 21.69 0.10 -8.45
C GLY A 222 22.52 -1.18 -8.56
N ALA A 223 21.88 -2.35 -8.51
CA ALA A 223 22.55 -3.64 -8.66
C ALA A 223 22.98 -3.95 -10.09
N SER A 224 22.10 -3.70 -11.05
CA SER A 224 22.28 -4.15 -12.44
C SER A 224 22.77 -3.06 -13.40
N GLY A 225 22.66 -1.78 -13.03
CA GLY A 225 22.83 -0.64 -13.93
C GLY A 225 21.72 -0.49 -14.97
N VAL A 226 20.75 -1.40 -15.01
CA VAL A 226 19.67 -1.41 -16.01
C VAL A 226 18.43 -0.70 -15.47
N TRP A 227 18.16 0.49 -16.00
CA TRP A 227 17.04 1.34 -15.59
C TRP A 227 15.66 0.79 -15.93
N PHE A 228 15.54 -0.05 -16.97
CA PHE A 228 14.28 -0.62 -17.42
C PHE A 228 14.36 -2.15 -17.41
N ASN A 229 13.72 -2.74 -16.41
CA ASN A 229 13.57 -4.20 -16.30
C ASN A 229 12.17 -4.55 -15.76
N TRP A 230 11.78 -5.81 -15.87
CA TRP A 230 10.42 -6.25 -15.56
C TRP A 230 10.00 -6.03 -14.10
N THR A 231 10.96 -5.94 -13.17
CA THR A 231 10.66 -5.77 -11.73
C THR A 231 10.05 -4.39 -11.42
N GLY A 232 10.15 -3.44 -12.37
CA GLY A 232 9.43 -2.16 -12.29
C GLY A 232 7.91 -2.29 -12.44
N LEU A 233 7.41 -3.40 -12.98
CA LEU A 233 5.96 -3.65 -13.10
C LEU A 233 5.27 -3.62 -11.74
N GLY A 234 5.97 -4.05 -10.68
CA GLY A 234 5.42 -4.11 -9.33
C GLY A 234 4.93 -2.77 -8.81
N PHE A 235 5.78 -1.73 -8.81
CA PHE A 235 5.38 -0.41 -8.33
C PHE A 235 4.32 0.23 -9.24
N VAL A 236 4.33 -0.06 -10.54
CA VAL A 236 3.33 0.43 -11.50
C VAL A 236 1.95 -0.14 -11.17
N VAL A 237 1.85 -1.46 -11.03
CA VAL A 237 0.59 -2.14 -10.69
C VAL A 237 0.10 -1.71 -9.31
N LEU A 238 1.01 -1.57 -8.34
CA LEU A 238 0.68 -1.05 -7.01
C LEU A 238 0.11 0.38 -7.08
N THR A 239 0.71 1.25 -7.89
CA THR A 239 0.22 2.63 -8.11
C THR A 239 -1.20 2.64 -8.69
N LEU A 240 -1.50 1.74 -9.63
CA LEU A 240 -2.85 1.57 -10.20
C LEU A 240 -3.86 1.05 -9.17
N LEU A 241 -3.44 0.10 -8.32
CA LEU A 241 -4.26 -0.39 -7.20
C LEU A 241 -4.63 0.77 -6.26
N PHE A 242 -3.65 1.57 -5.84
CA PHE A 242 -3.89 2.73 -4.99
C PHE A 242 -4.78 3.78 -5.68
N HIS A 243 -4.66 3.95 -6.99
CA HIS A 243 -5.56 4.81 -7.74
C HIS A 243 -7.02 4.34 -7.60
N GLY A 244 -7.31 3.06 -7.82
CA GLY A 244 -8.66 2.50 -7.63
C GLY A 244 -9.13 2.57 -6.18
N SER A 245 -8.24 2.25 -5.22
CA SER A 245 -8.50 2.30 -3.79
C SER A 245 -8.89 3.70 -3.31
N THR A 246 -8.17 4.74 -3.74
CA THR A 246 -8.52 6.14 -3.39
C THR A 246 -9.87 6.55 -3.93
N GLN A 247 -10.20 6.18 -5.18
CA GLN A 247 -11.50 6.51 -5.77
C GLN A 247 -12.66 5.88 -4.97
N LEU A 248 -12.54 4.59 -4.66
CA LEU A 248 -13.54 3.89 -3.85
C LEU A 248 -13.67 4.53 -2.47
N THR A 249 -12.55 4.74 -1.77
CA THR A 249 -12.52 5.33 -0.43
C THR A 249 -13.15 6.72 -0.39
N GLU A 250 -12.81 7.59 -1.36
CA GLU A 250 -13.39 8.93 -1.46
C GLU A 250 -14.89 8.89 -1.79
N SER A 251 -15.34 7.97 -2.66
CA SER A 251 -16.76 7.82 -2.98
C SER A 251 -17.61 7.43 -1.76
N LEU A 252 -17.11 6.50 -0.94
CA LEU A 252 -17.76 6.06 0.29
C LEU A 252 -17.77 7.16 1.35
N THR A 253 -16.66 7.90 1.45
CA THR A 253 -16.56 9.04 2.37
C THR A 253 -17.52 10.15 1.97
N LEU A 254 -17.63 10.47 0.67
CA LEU A 254 -18.52 11.50 0.16
C LEU A 254 -19.99 11.13 0.34
N ALA A 255 -20.35 9.86 0.14
CA ALA A 255 -21.70 9.36 0.38
C ALA A 255 -22.11 9.52 1.86
N LYS A 256 -21.17 9.34 2.78
CA LYS A 256 -21.40 9.49 4.22
C LYS A 256 -21.33 10.93 4.71
N TYR A 257 -20.44 11.74 4.13
CA TYR A 257 -20.18 13.11 4.56
C TYR A 257 -20.11 14.06 3.35
N PRO A 258 -21.22 14.72 2.98
CA PRO A 258 -21.25 15.63 1.83
C PRO A 258 -20.22 16.77 1.90
N ALA A 259 -19.89 17.24 3.10
CA ALA A 259 -18.85 18.25 3.35
C ALA A 259 -17.44 17.81 2.92
N TYR A 260 -17.21 16.51 2.65
CA TYR A 260 -15.95 16.02 2.09
C TYR A 260 -15.64 16.63 0.71
N ARG A 261 -16.67 17.09 -0.02
CA ARG A 261 -16.50 17.78 -1.30
C ARG A 261 -15.66 19.05 -1.18
N ASP A 262 -15.81 19.81 -0.10
CA ASP A 262 -15.05 21.05 0.11
C ASP A 262 -13.57 20.76 0.38
N TYR A 263 -13.31 19.66 1.09
CA TYR A 263 -11.96 19.15 1.29
C TYR A 263 -11.34 18.64 -0.02
N GLN A 264 -12.13 17.97 -0.87
CA GLN A 264 -11.67 17.57 -2.21
C GLN A 264 -11.32 18.75 -3.12
N ALA A 265 -12.00 19.88 -2.96
CA ALA A 265 -11.78 21.09 -3.77
C ALA A 265 -10.52 21.87 -3.35
N THR A 266 -10.09 21.71 -2.10
CA THR A 266 -9.03 22.54 -1.48
C THR A 266 -7.72 21.81 -1.28
N THR A 267 -7.75 20.48 -1.18
CA THR A 267 -6.58 19.67 -0.84
C THR A 267 -6.31 18.64 -1.94
N PRO A 268 -5.10 18.52 -2.51
CA PRO A 268 -4.79 17.54 -3.56
C PRO A 268 -4.99 16.09 -3.11
N ARG A 269 -5.30 15.18 -4.04
CA ARG A 269 -5.55 13.77 -3.68
C ARG A 269 -4.31 13.06 -3.13
N LEU A 270 -3.18 13.10 -3.83
CA LEU A 270 -2.01 12.27 -3.54
C LEU A 270 -0.72 13.07 -3.39
N ILE A 271 -0.32 13.81 -4.43
CA ILE A 271 0.94 14.55 -4.43
C ILE A 271 0.79 15.76 -3.49
N PRO A 272 1.59 15.85 -2.41
CA PRO A 272 1.52 16.97 -1.48
C PRO A 272 1.85 18.28 -2.18
N LEU A 273 1.00 19.29 -2.00
CA LEU A 273 1.28 20.66 -2.43
C LEU A 273 1.28 21.55 -1.19
N PRO A 274 2.43 21.73 -0.53
CA PRO A 274 2.51 22.44 0.75
C PRO A 274 2.06 23.92 0.68
N PHE A 275 1.87 24.48 -0.53
CA PHE A 275 1.61 25.90 -0.75
C PHE A 275 0.23 26.23 -1.33
N LEU A 276 -0.65 25.25 -1.60
CA LEU A 276 -1.99 25.51 -2.13
C LEU A 276 -3.04 25.54 -1.03
N ARG A 277 -2.96 26.55 -0.16
CA ARG A 277 -4.12 26.93 0.64
C ARG A 277 -4.95 27.90 -0.20
N ARG A 278 -5.92 27.39 -0.97
CA ARG A 278 -7.03 28.26 -1.41
C ARG A 278 -7.91 28.49 -0.20
N GLU A 279 -8.01 29.74 0.25
CA GLU A 279 -8.97 30.14 1.28
C GLU A 279 -10.37 29.68 0.86
N ALA A 280 -10.91 28.69 1.56
CA ALA A 280 -12.30 28.30 1.42
C ALA A 280 -13.15 29.38 2.08
N GLY A 281 -13.54 30.40 1.30
CA GLY A 281 -14.26 31.53 1.88
C GLY A 281 -14.70 32.67 0.95
N GLN A 282 -14.66 32.54 -0.38
CA GLN A 282 -15.34 33.51 -1.24
C GLN A 282 -16.60 32.88 -1.86
N PRO A 283 -17.81 33.38 -1.51
CA PRO A 283 -19.02 32.99 -2.21
C PRO A 283 -18.84 33.24 -3.71
N ARG A 284 -19.33 32.33 -4.55
CA ARG A 284 -19.49 32.61 -5.98
C ARG A 284 -20.24 33.94 -6.10
N ARG A 285 -19.57 34.99 -6.61
CA ARG A 285 -20.26 36.19 -7.06
C ARG A 285 -21.21 35.75 -8.16
N THR A 286 -22.50 35.67 -7.84
CA THR A 286 -23.57 35.65 -8.81
C THR A 286 -23.48 36.97 -9.56
N THR A 287 -22.89 36.94 -10.75
CA THR A 287 -23.07 38.02 -11.71
C THR A 287 -24.51 37.94 -12.20
N GLY A 288 -25.42 38.54 -11.45
CA GLY A 288 -26.72 38.95 -11.97
C GLY A 288 -26.46 39.93 -13.11
N ARG A 289 -26.77 39.53 -14.34
CA ARG A 289 -27.05 40.46 -15.42
C ARG A 289 -28.52 40.81 -15.31
N SER A 290 -28.78 42.03 -14.86
CA SER A 290 -29.97 42.82 -15.21
C SER A 290 -29.99 43.08 -16.71
#